data_AF-A0A2J6Q801-F1
#
_entry.id   AF-A0A2J6Q801-F1
#
_cell.length_a   1.000
_cell.length_b   1.000
_cell.length_c   1.000
_cell.angle_alpha   90.00
_cell.angle_beta   90.00
_cell.angle_gamma   90.00
#
_symmetry.space_group_name_H-M   'P 1'
#
loop_
_entity.id
_entity.type
_entity.pdbx_description
1 polymer ?
#
loop_
_entity_poly.entity_id
_entity_poly.type
_entity_poly.pdbx_seq_one_letter_code
_entity_poly.pdbx_strand_id
1 'polypeptide(L)'
;MPFLKKICDRVPFLRDTKSTTNTPATVPAYTPSQVAQLQRVPNYTPIIKASDVPQWLWTNAQCKDWLFAVCHVSLGLTGEEAKAITDKFDGCGPVIYMMEYVDWIKLLGTQNRAQSVYAYVVNNQHEPGAIPDGVVLKRTGIRGNNKRNSMGWN
;
A
#
# COMPACT_ATOMS: atom_id res chain seq x y z
N MET A 1 -53.63 23.52 -23.16
CA MET A 1 -52.40 23.97 -22.44
C MET A 1 -52.71 25.20 -21.59
N PRO A 2 -53.24 25.02 -20.36
CA PRO A 2 -52.96 25.98 -19.28
C PRO A 2 -52.85 25.29 -17.89
N PHE A 3 -51.86 25.65 -17.06
CA PHE A 3 -51.91 26.62 -15.95
C PHE A 3 -52.53 26.12 -14.60
N LEU A 4 -51.67 26.24 -13.58
CA LEU A 4 -51.90 26.72 -12.20
C LEU A 4 -52.43 25.81 -11.06
N LYS A 5 -51.48 25.55 -10.14
CA LYS A 5 -51.44 25.93 -8.71
C LYS A 5 -52.72 25.90 -7.86
N LYS A 6 -52.63 25.19 -6.73
CA LYS A 6 -53.10 25.54 -5.36
C LYS A 6 -52.54 24.45 -4.41
N ILE A 7 -51.46 24.67 -3.66
CA ILE A 7 -51.37 25.26 -2.31
C ILE A 7 -52.50 24.82 -1.34
N CYS A 8 -52.08 23.98 -0.39
CA CYS A 8 -52.37 23.91 1.05
C CYS A 8 -53.82 23.90 1.54
N ASP A 9 -54.19 22.81 2.23
CA ASP A 9 -54.87 22.84 3.55
C ASP A 9 -55.07 21.41 4.08
N ARG A 10 -54.63 21.15 5.33
CA ARG A 10 -55.32 20.37 6.40
C ARG A 10 -54.38 19.74 7.45
N VAL A 11 -54.38 20.38 8.61
CA VAL A 11 -54.25 19.87 10.00
C VAL A 11 -55.24 18.70 10.30
N PRO A 12 -55.25 18.08 11.51
CA PRO A 12 -54.21 17.56 12.41
C PRO A 12 -54.58 16.10 12.83
N PHE A 13 -54.02 15.60 13.94
CA PHE A 13 -54.52 14.57 14.89
C PHE A 13 -53.67 13.30 15.12
N LEU A 14 -53.44 13.08 16.41
CA LEU A 14 -52.69 12.03 17.11
C LEU A 14 -53.13 10.59 16.78
N ARG A 15 -52.16 9.66 16.83
CA ARG A 15 -52.29 8.36 17.52
C ARG A 15 -50.93 7.67 17.69
N ASP A 16 -50.56 7.42 18.94
CA ASP A 16 -49.62 6.38 19.34
C ASP A 16 -50.21 4.99 19.10
N THR A 17 -49.39 4.02 18.64
CA THR A 17 -49.19 2.70 19.28
C THR A 17 -48.25 1.80 18.46
N LYS A 18 -47.12 1.43 19.09
CA LYS A 18 -46.32 0.18 19.05
C LYS A 18 -46.22 -0.68 17.77
N SER A 19 -44.96 -0.83 17.35
CA SER A 19 -44.22 -2.04 16.90
C SER A 19 -44.72 -2.86 15.71
N THR A 20 -43.91 -2.94 14.64
CA THR A 20 -43.10 -4.13 14.27
C THR A 20 -42.52 -4.00 12.85
N THR A 21 -41.20 -4.26 12.73
CA THR A 21 -40.37 -4.52 11.52
C THR A 21 -40.03 -3.38 10.55
N ASN A 22 -38.74 -3.02 10.50
CA ASN A 22 -37.89 -3.07 9.29
C ASN A 22 -36.43 -2.76 9.65
N THR A 23 -35.51 -3.70 9.34
CA THR A 23 -34.05 -3.53 9.39
C THR A 23 -33.59 -2.80 8.11
N PRO A 24 -32.54 -1.95 8.15
CA PRO A 24 -31.25 -2.41 7.62
C PRO A 24 -30.00 -1.89 8.38
N ALA A 25 -29.10 -2.83 8.67
CA ALA A 25 -27.65 -2.73 8.82
C ALA A 25 -27.04 -1.48 9.49
N THR A 26 -26.88 -1.55 10.82
CA THR A 26 -25.94 -0.70 11.56
C THR A 26 -24.51 -1.18 11.28
N VAL A 27 -23.75 -0.35 10.55
CA VAL A 27 -22.30 -0.47 10.38
C VAL A 27 -21.64 -0.50 11.77
N PRO A 28 -20.77 -1.47 12.11
CA PRO A 28 -20.03 -1.40 13.36
C PRO A 28 -19.17 -0.14 13.36
N ALA A 29 -19.32 0.67 14.40
CA ALA A 29 -18.52 1.86 14.62
C ALA A 29 -17.03 1.50 14.60
N TYR A 30 -16.23 2.24 13.83
CA TYR A 30 -14.78 2.13 13.78
C TYR A 30 -14.21 2.44 15.17
N THR A 31 -13.92 1.42 15.97
CA THR A 31 -13.12 1.58 17.19
C THR A 31 -11.71 2.00 16.80
N PRO A 32 -11.18 3.12 17.31
CA PRO A 32 -9.79 3.52 17.09
C PRO A 32 -8.86 2.65 17.96
N SER A 33 -8.79 1.35 17.67
CA SER A 33 -7.91 0.39 18.35
C SER A 33 -6.65 0.08 17.54
N GLN A 34 -6.51 0.62 16.33
CA GLN A 34 -5.32 0.42 15.49
C GLN A 34 -4.14 1.32 15.87
N VAL A 35 -4.36 2.34 16.73
CA VAL A 35 -3.27 3.17 17.26
C VAL A 35 -2.48 2.46 18.37
N ALA A 36 -3.01 1.37 18.93
CA ALA A 36 -2.44 0.70 20.11
C ALA A 36 -1.44 -0.43 19.79
N GLN A 37 -1.01 -0.62 18.54
CA GLN A 37 -0.06 -1.68 18.17
C GLN A 37 1.31 -1.18 17.67
N LEU A 38 1.66 0.06 17.97
CA LEU A 38 2.99 0.62 17.66
C LEU A 38 4.08 0.28 18.70
N GLN A 39 3.80 -0.58 19.69
CA GLN A 39 4.68 -0.80 20.86
C GLN A 39 5.60 -2.04 20.80
N ARG A 40 5.91 -2.60 19.62
CA ARG A 40 6.69 -3.87 19.55
C ARG A 40 8.16 -3.77 19.16
N VAL A 41 8.77 -2.58 19.22
CA VAL A 41 10.24 -2.44 19.29
C VAL A 41 10.56 -1.27 20.24
N PRO A 42 11.14 -1.50 21.43
CA PRO A 42 11.47 -0.40 22.34
C PRO A 42 12.54 0.50 21.69
N ASN A 43 12.22 1.79 21.55
CA ASN A 43 13.07 2.91 21.11
C ASN A 43 13.42 3.03 19.61
N TYR A 44 12.70 2.41 18.69
CA TYR A 44 12.88 2.70 17.26
C TYR A 44 11.82 3.68 16.76
N THR A 45 12.19 4.95 16.62
CA THR A 45 11.41 5.96 15.90
C THR A 45 12.01 6.11 14.51
N PRO A 46 11.45 5.46 13.47
CA PRO A 46 11.98 5.63 12.13
C PRO A 46 11.85 7.10 11.74
N ILE A 47 12.98 7.71 11.40
CA ILE A 47 13.05 9.10 10.91
C ILE A 47 12.31 9.21 9.56
N ILE A 48 12.24 8.09 8.82
CA ILE A 48 11.66 7.94 7.49
C ILE A 48 10.29 7.24 7.60
N LYS A 49 9.30 7.73 6.87
CA LYS A 49 7.95 7.14 6.78
C LYS A 49 7.83 6.23 5.56
N ALA A 50 6.88 5.29 5.61
CA ALA A 50 6.59 4.41 4.48
C ALA A 50 6.10 5.15 3.22
N SER A 51 5.54 6.34 3.39
CA SER A 51 5.12 7.23 2.31
C SER A 51 6.27 7.97 1.65
N ASP A 52 7.44 8.03 2.28
CA ASP A 52 8.57 8.78 1.76
C ASP A 52 9.14 8.07 0.53
N VAL A 53 9.54 8.85 -0.47
CA VAL A 53 10.16 8.33 -1.68
C VAL A 53 11.61 7.96 -1.38
N PRO A 54 12.07 6.75 -1.75
CA PRO A 54 13.46 6.40 -1.61
C PRO A 54 14.36 7.41 -2.32
N GLN A 55 15.46 7.83 -1.70
CA GLN A 55 16.33 8.80 -2.35
C GLN A 55 17.56 8.11 -2.91
N TRP A 56 18.02 8.55 -4.08
CA TRP A 56 19.20 8.01 -4.75
C TRP A 56 20.44 8.00 -3.86
N LEU A 57 20.59 9.04 -3.03
CA LEU A 57 21.77 9.24 -2.17
C LEU A 57 21.61 8.66 -0.76
N TRP A 58 20.55 7.87 -0.49
CA TRP A 58 20.40 7.23 0.81
C TRP A 58 21.50 6.21 1.10
N THR A 59 21.96 6.23 2.35
CA THR A 59 22.86 5.23 2.92
C THR A 59 22.15 3.89 3.15
N ASN A 60 22.92 2.83 3.42
CA ASN A 60 22.36 1.51 3.76
C ASN A 60 21.39 1.56 4.94
N ALA A 61 21.74 2.31 5.99
CA ALA A 61 20.88 2.48 7.16
C ALA A 61 19.54 3.15 6.78
N GLN A 62 19.58 4.23 6.01
CA GLN A 62 18.37 4.93 5.56
C GLN A 62 17.49 4.05 4.65
N CYS A 63 18.10 3.27 3.76
CA CYS A 63 17.37 2.30 2.95
C CYS A 63 16.69 1.22 3.81
N LYS A 64 17.38 0.72 4.84
CA LYS A 64 16.80 -0.25 5.78
C LYS A 64 15.66 0.36 6.59
N ASP A 65 15.81 1.59 7.05
CA ASP A 65 14.79 2.30 7.82
C ASP A 65 13.51 2.49 6.99
N TRP A 66 13.67 2.92 5.74
CA TRP A 66 12.55 3.04 4.80
C TRP A 66 11.91 1.69 4.50
N LEU A 67 12.71 0.67 4.17
CA LEU A 67 12.19 -0.65 3.85
C LEU A 67 11.46 -1.27 5.04
N PHE A 68 11.93 -1.01 6.27
CA PHE A 68 11.26 -1.40 7.50
C PHE A 68 9.91 -0.71 7.61
N ALA A 69 9.86 0.61 7.38
CA ALA A 69 8.60 1.36 7.40
C ALA A 69 7.61 0.82 6.36
N VAL A 70 8.04 0.55 5.13
CA VAL A 70 7.19 -0.06 4.08
C VAL A 70 6.69 -1.44 4.49
N CYS A 71 7.55 -2.29 5.02
CA CYS A 71 7.17 -3.64 5.47
C CYS A 71 6.18 -3.60 6.64
N HIS A 72 6.42 -2.74 7.63
CA HIS A 72 5.59 -2.65 8.82
C HIS A 72 4.26 -1.95 8.55
N VAL A 73 4.29 -0.78 7.90
CA VAL A 73 3.12 0.08 7.72
C VAL A 73 2.30 -0.32 6.50
N SER A 74 2.95 -0.49 5.34
CA SER A 74 2.24 -0.72 4.07
C SER A 74 1.89 -2.19 3.85
N LEU A 75 2.78 -3.12 4.25
CA LEU A 75 2.54 -4.56 4.12
C LEU A 75 1.92 -5.20 5.38
N GLY A 76 1.80 -4.44 6.47
CA GLY A 76 1.19 -4.90 7.72
C GLY A 76 1.98 -6.00 8.44
N LEU A 77 3.29 -6.09 8.22
CA LEU A 77 4.13 -7.08 8.88
C LEU A 77 4.39 -6.69 10.32
N THR A 78 4.61 -7.70 11.18
CA THR A 78 5.07 -7.42 12.54
C THR A 78 6.46 -6.79 12.53
N GLY A 79 6.81 -6.04 13.57
CA GLY A 79 8.12 -5.41 13.69
C GLY A 79 9.28 -6.41 13.57
N GLU A 80 9.10 -7.62 14.10
CA GLU A 80 10.11 -8.70 14.02
C GLU A 80 10.28 -9.22 12.59
N GLU A 81 9.19 -9.48 11.87
CA GLU A 81 9.23 -9.90 10.46
C GLU A 81 9.83 -8.82 9.56
N ALA A 82 9.40 -7.58 9.74
CA ALA A 82 9.92 -6.43 8.99
C ALA A 82 11.41 -6.27 9.23
N LYS A 83 11.86 -6.37 10.50
CA LYS A 83 13.27 -6.33 10.86
C LYS A 83 14.07 -7.45 10.20
N ALA A 84 13.59 -8.69 10.29
CA ALA A 84 14.24 -9.85 9.69
C ALA A 84 14.40 -9.74 8.16
N ILE A 85 13.45 -9.09 7.47
CA ILE A 85 13.57 -8.78 6.04
C ILE A 85 14.62 -7.69 5.82
N THR A 86 14.56 -6.59 6.56
CA THR A 86 15.47 -5.45 6.37
C THR A 86 16.92 -5.76 6.73
N ASP A 87 17.15 -6.67 7.67
CA ASP A 87 18.50 -7.11 8.04
C ASP A 87 19.18 -7.88 6.90
N LYS A 88 18.40 -8.49 6.00
CA LYS A 88 18.90 -9.17 4.79
C LYS A 88 19.17 -8.21 3.62
N PHE A 89 18.61 -7.00 3.66
CA PHE A 89 18.87 -6.01 2.62
C PHE A 89 20.30 -5.50 2.76
N ASP A 90 21.04 -5.48 1.66
CA ASP A 90 22.35 -4.86 1.60
C ASP A 90 22.50 -4.04 0.33
N GLY A 91 22.60 -2.73 0.49
CA GLY A 91 22.71 -1.77 -0.60
C GLY A 91 22.55 -0.33 -0.14
N CYS A 92 22.56 0.60 -1.09
CA CYS A 92 22.26 2.01 -0.89
C CYS A 92 21.13 2.44 -1.85
N GLY A 93 20.78 3.73 -1.86
CA GLY A 93 19.68 4.29 -2.65
C GLY A 93 19.54 3.73 -4.08
N PRO A 94 20.62 3.64 -4.89
CA PRO A 94 20.54 3.12 -6.25
C PRO A 94 20.11 1.64 -6.31
N VAL A 95 20.45 0.83 -5.30
CA VAL A 95 20.08 -0.59 -5.24
C VAL A 95 18.56 -0.75 -5.16
N ILE A 96 17.87 0.12 -4.42
CA ILE A 96 16.40 0.10 -4.33
C ILE A 96 15.76 0.21 -5.73
N TYR A 97 16.31 1.07 -6.59
CA TYR A 97 15.80 1.30 -7.95
C TYR A 97 16.28 0.28 -8.99
N MET A 98 17.46 -0.31 -8.79
CA MET A 98 18.06 -1.27 -9.73
C MET A 98 17.69 -2.73 -9.45
N MET A 99 17.27 -3.06 -8.22
CA MET A 99 16.87 -4.42 -7.86
C MET A 99 15.78 -4.94 -8.82
N GLU A 100 16.03 -6.11 -9.38
CA GLU A 100 15.07 -6.77 -10.24
C GLU A 100 13.89 -7.31 -9.42
N TYR A 101 12.76 -7.50 -10.09
CA TYR A 101 11.56 -8.06 -9.47
C TYR A 101 11.82 -9.40 -8.77
N VAL A 102 12.68 -10.25 -9.35
CA VAL A 102 13.05 -11.55 -8.77
C VAL A 102 13.85 -11.38 -7.47
N ASP A 103 14.68 -10.35 -7.36
CA ASP A 103 15.44 -10.09 -6.13
C ASP A 103 14.55 -9.50 -5.03
N TRP A 104 13.53 -8.70 -5.40
CA TRP A 104 12.47 -8.31 -4.48
C TRP A 104 11.69 -9.52 -3.94
N ILE A 105 11.41 -10.53 -4.77
CA ILE A 105 10.78 -11.78 -4.31
C ILE A 105 11.69 -12.52 -3.32
N LYS A 106 12.98 -12.64 -3.61
CA LYS A 106 13.95 -13.30 -2.70
C LYS A 106 14.02 -12.58 -1.35
N LEU A 107 13.98 -11.25 -1.36
CA LEU A 107 14.06 -10.44 -0.14
C LEU A 107 12.76 -10.50 0.68
N LEU A 108 11.60 -10.32 0.03
CA LEU A 108 10.29 -10.18 0.70
C LEU A 108 9.56 -11.52 0.91
N GLY A 109 10.06 -12.60 0.31
CA GLY A 109 9.60 -13.98 0.46
C GLY A 109 8.33 -14.33 -0.30
N THR A 110 7.55 -13.35 -0.79
CA THR A 110 6.32 -13.61 -1.55
C THR A 110 6.18 -12.72 -2.77
N GLN A 111 5.53 -13.24 -3.81
CA GLN A 111 5.29 -12.51 -5.06
C GLN A 111 4.43 -11.26 -4.84
N ASN A 112 3.37 -11.35 -4.03
CA ASN A 112 2.47 -10.23 -3.79
C ASN A 112 3.17 -9.06 -3.08
N ARG A 113 3.99 -9.36 -2.05
CA ARG A 113 4.76 -8.34 -1.34
C ARG A 113 5.77 -7.66 -2.28
N ALA A 114 6.49 -8.48 -3.05
CA ALA A 114 7.44 -7.97 -4.04
C ALA A 114 6.76 -7.09 -5.09
N GLN A 115 5.59 -7.46 -5.57
CA GLN A 115 4.85 -6.67 -6.56
C GLN A 115 4.44 -5.31 -6.01
N SER A 116 3.95 -5.26 -4.76
CA SER A 116 3.58 -4.00 -4.11
C SER A 116 4.77 -3.05 -3.98
N VAL A 117 5.91 -3.53 -3.47
CA VAL A 117 7.11 -2.70 -3.26
C VAL A 117 7.74 -2.29 -4.59
N TYR A 118 7.86 -3.23 -5.53
CA TYR A 118 8.42 -2.94 -6.86
C TYR A 118 7.58 -1.91 -7.62
N ALA A 119 6.25 -2.05 -7.62
CA ALA A 119 5.37 -1.06 -8.24
C ALA A 119 5.51 0.32 -7.60
N TYR A 120 5.61 0.38 -6.26
CA TYR A 120 5.84 1.63 -5.54
C TYR A 120 7.15 2.30 -6.00
N VAL A 121 8.27 1.57 -6.01
CA VAL A 121 9.58 2.12 -6.40
C VAL A 121 9.56 2.63 -7.84
N VAL A 122 9.00 1.85 -8.77
CA VAL A 122 8.97 2.20 -10.20
C VAL A 122 8.09 3.42 -10.46
N ASN A 123 6.97 3.55 -9.77
CA ASN A 123 6.08 4.71 -9.93
C ASN A 123 6.69 6.00 -9.40
N ASN A 124 7.57 5.92 -8.39
CA ASN A 124 8.19 7.09 -7.77
C ASN A 124 9.61 7.38 -8.29
N GLN A 125 10.07 6.69 -9.33
CA GLN A 125 11.45 6.85 -9.84
C GLN A 125 11.74 8.23 -10.47
N HIS A 126 10.68 8.99 -10.79
CA HIS A 126 10.75 10.32 -11.38
C HIS A 126 10.53 11.44 -10.36
N GLU A 127 10.27 11.09 -9.10
CA GLU A 127 10.08 12.08 -8.05
C GLU A 127 11.41 12.75 -7.69
N PRO A 128 11.38 14.00 -7.20
CA PRO A 128 12.59 14.73 -6.82
C PRO A 128 13.49 13.92 -5.87
N GLY A 129 14.76 13.76 -6.28
CA GLY A 129 15.78 13.05 -5.51
C GLY A 129 15.69 11.51 -5.54
N ALA A 130 14.67 10.94 -6.18
CA ALA A 130 14.57 9.51 -6.43
C ALA A 130 15.72 9.00 -7.31
N ILE A 131 15.92 9.63 -8.48
CA ILE A 131 17.00 9.35 -9.42
C ILE A 131 17.47 10.69 -10.03
N PRO A 132 18.78 10.99 -10.03
CA PRO A 132 19.31 12.21 -10.65
C PRO A 132 19.08 12.25 -12.16
N ASP A 133 18.88 13.46 -12.68
CA ASP A 133 18.77 13.68 -14.12
C ASP A 133 20.01 13.17 -14.86
N GLY A 134 19.78 12.52 -16.01
CA GLY A 134 20.84 11.95 -16.83
C GLY A 134 21.28 10.53 -16.46
N VAL A 135 20.79 9.96 -15.35
CA VAL A 135 21.03 8.55 -15.02
C VAL A 135 20.00 7.67 -15.73
N VAL A 136 20.47 6.78 -16.61
CA VAL A 136 19.61 5.81 -17.30
C VAL A 136 19.68 4.47 -16.59
N LEU A 137 18.57 4.04 -15.99
CA LEU A 137 18.45 2.69 -15.43
C LEU A 137 18.33 1.65 -16.55
N LYS A 138 19.37 0.82 -16.72
CA LYS A 138 19.27 -0.39 -17.55
C LYS A 138 18.74 -1.53 -16.70
N ARG A 139 17.44 -1.80 -16.77
CA ARG A 139 16.87 -3.04 -16.25
C ARG A 139 17.26 -4.19 -17.18
N THR A 140 18.06 -5.12 -16.69
CA THR A 140 18.36 -6.39 -17.37
C THR A 140 17.11 -7.26 -17.37
N GLY A 141 16.18 -6.98 -18.28
CA GLY A 141 14.99 -7.81 -18.42
C GLY A 141 15.34 -9.22 -18.84
N ILE A 142 15.12 -10.22 -17.99
CA ILE A 142 14.83 -11.57 -18.49
C ILE A 142 13.47 -11.50 -19.19
N ARG A 143 13.51 -11.18 -20.48
CA ARG A 143 12.37 -11.32 -21.38
C ARG A 143 12.05 -12.82 -21.46
N GLY A 144 11.15 -13.29 -20.61
CA GLY A 144 10.62 -14.65 -20.67
C GLY A 144 9.99 -14.87 -22.06
N ASN A 145 10.63 -15.72 -22.87
CA ASN A 145 10.05 -16.23 -24.10
C ASN A 145 8.86 -17.13 -23.74
N ASN A 146 7.67 -16.54 -23.63
CA ASN A 146 6.44 -17.28 -23.50
C ASN A 146 6.08 -17.86 -24.88
N LYS A 147 6.70 -19.00 -25.24
CA LYS A 147 6.21 -19.86 -26.32
C LYS A 147 4.86 -20.39 -25.87
N ARG A 148 3.80 -19.75 -26.35
CA ARG A 148 2.42 -20.21 -26.22
C ARG A 148 2.36 -21.67 -26.65
N ASN A 149 1.93 -22.53 -25.74
CA ASN A 149 1.40 -23.84 -26.08
C ASN A 149 0.30 -23.64 -27.13
N SER A 150 0.57 -24.04 -28.36
CA SER A 150 -0.46 -24.25 -29.38
C SER A 150 -1.31 -25.43 -28.92
N MET A 151 -2.55 -25.14 -28.53
CA MET A 151 -3.60 -26.14 -28.41
C MET A 151 -3.70 -26.93 -29.71
N GLY A 152 -3.56 -28.25 -29.60
CA GLY A 152 -4.03 -29.23 -30.56
C GLY A 152 -4.68 -30.34 -29.76
N TRP A 153 -6.00 -30.24 -29.57
CA TRP A 153 -6.82 -31.38 -29.17
C TRP A 153 -7.48 -31.88 -30.44
N ASN A 154 -7.04 -33.03 -30.92
CA ASN A 154 -7.82 -33.92 -31.80
C ASN A 154 -8.66 -34.84 -30.91
#